data_AF-A0A1X9YTK6-F1
#
_entry.id   AF-A0A1X9YTK6-F1
#
_cell.length_a   1.000
_cell.length_b   1.000
_cell.length_c   1.000
_cell.angle_alpha   90.00
_cell.angle_beta   90.00
_cell.angle_gamma   90.00
#
_symmetry.space_group_name_H-M   'P 1'
#
loop_
_entity.id
_entity.type
_entity.pdbx_description
1 polymer ?
#
loop_
_entity_poly.entity_id
_entity_poly.type
_entity_poly.pdbx_seq_one_letter_code
_entity_poly.pdbx_strand_id
1 'polypeptide(L)'
;MDKSRYIVKTTDGQQVDLTHAHILRSNNLYPFGQHNYAIYETPEGVYVRALNSGEREIMLTHYELMDEPTARNYSHPYVREDR
;
A
#
# COMPACT_ATOMS: atom_id res chain seq x y z
N MET A 1 -23.02 9.44 9.60
CA MET A 1 -22.21 8.28 9.22
C MET A 1 -20.77 8.73 9.27
N ASP A 2 -20.09 8.41 10.38
CA ASP A 2 -18.65 8.65 10.50
C ASP A 2 -17.95 7.82 9.43
N LYS A 3 -17.33 8.46 8.44
CA LYS A 3 -16.44 7.75 7.52
C LYS A 3 -15.27 7.27 8.36
N SER A 4 -15.12 5.96 8.54
CA SER A 4 -14.00 5.39 9.28
C SER A 4 -12.69 5.90 8.67
N ARG A 5 -11.91 6.65 9.46
CA ARG A 5 -10.60 7.13 9.00
C ARG A 5 -9.70 5.93 8.77
N TYR A 6 -9.03 5.88 7.64
CA TYR A 6 -8.04 4.86 7.34
C TYR A 6 -6.64 5.40 7.61
N ILE A 7 -6.25 5.39 8.88
CA ILE A 7 -4.93 5.84 9.32
C ILE A 7 -4.01 4.64 9.41
N VAL A 8 -2.86 4.71 8.74
CA VAL A 8 -1.82 3.67 8.78
C VAL A 8 -0.58 4.20 9.47
N LYS A 9 0.18 3.29 10.07
CA LYS A 9 1.50 3.60 10.64
C LYS A 9 2.57 3.03 9.72
N THR A 10 3.47 3.87 9.25
CA THR A 10 4.60 3.49 8.41
C THR A 10 5.69 2.81 9.24
N THR A 11 6.60 2.09 8.57
CA THR A 11 7.69 1.35 9.22
C THR A 11 8.67 2.25 10.00
N ASP A 12 8.81 3.52 9.60
CA ASP A 12 9.56 4.56 10.30
C ASP A 12 8.77 5.21 11.46
N GLY A 13 7.53 4.80 11.66
CA GLY A 13 6.69 5.19 12.79
C GLY A 13 5.77 6.39 12.55
N GLN A 14 5.79 6.98 11.35
CA GLN A 14 4.89 8.08 10.99
C GLN A 14 3.45 7.58 10.81
N GLN A 15 2.48 8.45 11.03
CA GLN A 15 1.08 8.16 10.73
C GLN A 15 0.69 8.88 9.45
N VAL A 16 0.03 8.15 8.54
CA VAL A 16 -0.48 8.69 7.28
C VAL A 16 -1.97 8.40 7.18
N ASP A 17 -2.75 9.43 6.84
CA ASP A 17 -4.17 9.29 6.58
C ASP A 17 -4.40 8.92 5.10
N LEU A 18 -4.91 7.72 4.88
CA LEU A 18 -5.23 7.19 3.55
C LEU A 18 -6.73 7.24 3.24
N THR A 19 -7.55 7.88 4.08
CA THR A 19 -9.02 7.94 3.93
C THR A 19 -9.45 8.48 2.57
N HIS A 20 -8.68 9.44 2.04
CA HIS A 20 -8.93 10.11 0.77
C HIS A 20 -7.80 9.90 -0.24
N ALA A 21 -6.95 8.92 -0.01
CA ALA A 21 -5.83 8.66 -0.90
C ALA A 21 -6.29 8.06 -2.23
N HIS A 22 -5.68 8.52 -3.32
CA HIS A 22 -5.83 7.94 -4.63
C HIS A 22 -4.92 6.72 -4.77
N ILE A 23 -5.45 5.61 -5.31
CA ILE A 23 -4.66 4.42 -5.60
C ILE A 23 -4.07 4.57 -7.00
N LEU A 24 -2.75 4.75 -7.08
CA LEU A 24 -2.01 4.85 -8.35
C LEU A 24 -1.86 3.49 -9.02
N ARG A 25 -1.61 2.45 -8.22
CA ARG A 25 -1.38 1.08 -8.68
C ARG A 25 -1.65 0.11 -7.54
N SER A 26 -2.20 -1.06 -7.84
CA SER A 26 -2.37 -2.12 -6.83
C SER A 26 -2.50 -3.49 -7.49
N ASN A 27 -2.36 -4.54 -6.68
CA ASN A 27 -2.71 -5.90 -7.06
C ASN A 27 -3.78 -6.46 -6.11
N ASN A 28 -5.03 -6.02 -6.28
CA ASN A 28 -6.14 -6.42 -5.41
C ASN A 28 -6.86 -7.71 -5.86
N LEU A 29 -6.52 -8.26 -7.03
CA LEU A 29 -7.08 -9.52 -7.54
C LEU A 29 -6.77 -10.70 -6.62
N TYR A 30 -5.62 -10.66 -5.96
CA TYR A 30 -5.17 -11.66 -5.00
C TYR A 30 -4.72 -10.96 -3.72
N PRO A 31 -5.60 -10.89 -2.70
CA PRO A 31 -5.39 -10.02 -1.56
C PRO A 31 -4.36 -10.55 -0.54
N PHE A 32 -3.89 -11.79 -0.67
CA PHE A 32 -3.04 -12.44 0.33
C PHE A 32 -1.74 -12.98 -0.27
N GLY A 33 -0.63 -12.78 0.44
CA GLY A 33 0.71 -13.19 0.00
C GLY A 33 1.54 -12.04 -0.58
N GLN A 34 2.84 -12.28 -0.73
CA GLN A 34 3.85 -11.25 -1.01
C GLN A 34 3.65 -10.46 -2.31
N HIS A 35 2.83 -10.98 -3.24
CA HIS A 35 2.50 -10.32 -4.51
C HIS A 35 1.45 -9.21 -4.35
N ASN A 36 0.78 -9.10 -3.20
CA ASN A 36 -0.19 -8.05 -2.96
C ASN A 36 0.52 -6.76 -2.53
N TYR A 37 0.17 -5.67 -3.20
CA TYR A 37 0.65 -4.32 -2.92
C TYR A 37 -0.38 -3.28 -3.33
N ALA A 38 -0.23 -2.07 -2.80
CA ALA A 38 -0.92 -0.88 -3.26
C ALA A 38 -0.01 0.35 -3.13
N ILE A 39 -0.08 1.26 -4.09
CA ILE A 39 0.61 2.55 -4.08
C ILE A 39 -0.47 3.63 -3.94
N TYR A 40 -0.37 4.41 -2.87
CA TYR A 40 -1.29 5.47 -2.53
C TYR A 40 -0.64 6.84 -2.74
N GLU A 41 -1.43 7.81 -3.19
CA GLU A 41 -1.13 9.24 -3.20
C GLU A 41 -2.17 9.94 -2.33
N THR A 42 -1.74 10.59 -1.24
CA THR A 42 -2.65 11.36 -0.39
C THR A 42 -2.96 12.72 -1.02
N PRO A 43 -4.06 13.39 -0.62
CA PRO A 43 -4.36 14.75 -1.08
C PRO A 43 -3.26 15.79 -0.79
N GLU A 44 -2.43 15.53 0.22
CA GLU A 44 -1.30 16.37 0.61
C GLU A 44 -0.03 16.10 -0.24
N GLY A 45 -0.10 15.18 -1.20
CA GLY A 45 1.03 14.81 -2.06
C GLY A 45 2.03 13.87 -1.39
N VAL A 46 1.59 13.09 -0.39
CA VAL A 46 2.41 12.04 0.23
C VAL A 46 2.18 10.73 -0.50
N TYR A 47 3.26 10.01 -0.78
CA TYR A 47 3.20 8.72 -1.46
C TYR A 47 3.54 7.58 -0.51
N VAL A 48 2.65 6.58 -0.46
CA VAL A 48 2.80 5.43 0.43
C VAL A 48 2.75 4.15 -0.38
N ARG A 49 3.78 3.32 -0.20
CA ARG A 49 3.79 1.93 -0.63
C ARG A 49 3.26 1.06 0.49
N ALA A 50 2.18 0.34 0.21
CA ALA A 50 1.66 -0.70 1.08
C ALA A 50 1.97 -2.08 0.49
N LEU A 51 2.46 -3.00 1.32
CA LEU A 51 2.90 -4.33 0.93
C LEU A 51 2.31 -5.38 1.85
N ASN A 52 2.14 -6.57 1.31
CA ASN A 52 1.96 -7.79 2.11
C ASN A 52 3.33 -8.47 2.32
N SER A 53 3.68 -8.78 3.56
CA SER A 53 4.93 -9.48 3.91
C SER A 53 4.91 -11.01 3.66
N GLY A 54 3.81 -11.54 3.14
CA GLY A 54 3.57 -12.99 2.98
C GLY A 54 2.47 -13.54 3.89
N GLU A 55 1.73 -12.66 4.55
CA GLU A 55 0.59 -13.03 5.38
C GLU A 55 -0.55 -13.58 4.53
N ARG A 56 -1.18 -14.64 5.04
CA ARG A 56 -2.27 -15.35 4.36
C ARG A 56 -3.65 -14.78 4.67
N GLU A 57 -3.75 -13.93 5.68
CA GLU A 57 -5.03 -13.46 6.23
C GLU A 57 -5.12 -11.93 6.28
N ILE A 58 -4.00 -11.23 6.17
CA ILE A 58 -3.93 -9.77 6.23
C ILE A 58 -3.52 -9.25 4.86
N MET A 59 -4.27 -8.30 4.32
CA MET A 59 -4.05 -7.83 2.95
C MET A 59 -2.74 -7.06 2.78
N LEU A 60 -2.51 -6.06 3.62
CA LEU A 60 -1.35 -5.17 3.57
C LEU A 60 -0.86 -4.97 5.00
N THR A 61 0.40 -5.32 5.24
CA THR A 61 1.00 -5.42 6.58
C THR A 61 2.09 -4.38 6.81
N HIS A 62 2.69 -3.88 5.72
CA HIS A 62 3.80 -2.92 5.78
C HIS A 62 3.45 -1.69 4.95
N TYR A 63 3.73 -0.52 5.51
CA TYR A 63 3.50 0.78 4.88
C TYR A 63 4.79 1.57 4.93
N GLU A 64 5.21 2.10 3.80
CA GLU A 64 6.47 2.82 3.65
C GLU A 64 6.23 4.09 2.85
N LEU A 65 6.83 5.19 3.31
CA LEU A 65 6.89 6.41 2.52
C LEU A 65 7.80 6.20 1.32
N MET A 66 7.47 6.87 0.22
CA MET A 66 8.30 6.88 -0.98
C MET A 66 8.22 8.23 -1.67
N ASP A 67 9.16 8.50 -2.58
CA ASP A 67 9.08 9.67 -3.45
C ASP A 67 8.13 9.47 -4.63
N GLU A 68 7.70 10.57 -5.22
CA GLU A 68 6.78 10.58 -6.37
C GLU A 68 7.33 9.82 -7.58
N PRO A 69 8.59 10.02 -8.04
CA PRO A 69 9.10 9.29 -9.19
C PRO A 69 9.08 7.78 -8.99
N THR A 70 9.43 7.29 -7.80
CA THR A 70 9.42 5.87 -7.48
C THR A 70 7.99 5.35 -7.41
N ALA A 71 7.03 6.12 -6.86
CA ALA A 71 5.63 5.73 -6.81
C ALA A 71 5.02 5.56 -8.21
N ARG A 72 5.23 6.53 -9.10
CA ARG A 72 4.67 6.52 -10.46
C ARG A 72 5.28 5.42 -11.34
N ASN A 73 6.55 5.09 -11.11
CA ASN A 73 7.28 4.06 -11.87
C ASN A 73 7.42 2.74 -11.11
N TYR A 74 6.63 2.53 -10.05
CA TYR A 74 6.79 1.35 -9.20
C TYR A 74 6.57 0.04 -9.97
N SER A 75 7.54 -0.87 -9.87
CA SER A 75 7.45 -2.25 -10.33
C SER A 75 7.60 -3.18 -9.13
N HIS A 76 6.54 -3.92 -8.83
CA HIS A 76 6.54 -4.85 -7.72
C HIS A 76 7.39 -6.09 -8.06
N PRO A 77 8.32 -6.53 -7.19
CA PRO A 77 9.26 -7.61 -7.51
C PRO A 77 8.63 -9.00 -7.44
N TYR A 78 7.51 -9.16 -6.71
CA TYR A 78 6.85 -10.44 -6.55
C TYR A 78 5.70 -10.59 -7.55
N VAL A 79 5.65 -11.75 -8.17
CA VAL A 79 4.51 -12.21 -8.96
C VAL A 79 3.84 -13.36 -8.22
N ARG A 80 2.56 -13.62 -8.51
CA ARG A 80 1.89 -14.79 -7.96
C ARG A 80 2.60 -16.04 -8.50
N GLU A 81 3.15 -16.85 -7.60
CA GLU A 81 3.55 -18.22 -7.93
C GLU A 81 2.30 -19.10 -7.85
N ASP A 82 1.71 -19.40 -9.00
CA ASP A 82 0.72 -20.48 -9.12
C ASP A 82 1.46 -21.81 -8.92
N ARG A 83 1.57 -22.26 -7.67
CA ARG A 83 1.98 -23.64 -7.33
C ARG A 83 0.76 -24.50 -7.02
#